data_AF-A0A7S3WMD2-F1
#
_entry.id   AF-A0A7S3WMD2-F1
#
_cell.length_a   1.000
_cell.length_b   1.000
_cell.length_c   1.000
_cell.angle_alpha   90.00
_cell.angle_beta   90.00
_cell.angle_gamma   90.00
#
_symmetry.space_group_name_H-M   'P 1'
#
loop_
_entity.id
_entity.type
_entity.pdbx_description
1 polymer ?
#
loop_
_entity_poly.entity_id
_entity_poly.type
_entity_poly.pdbx_seq_one_letter_code
_entity_poly.pdbx_strand_id
1 'polypeptide(L)'
;VNQVVLNYKRLAEVWLKNHTSYFYRMKPEAKRMKLGSLDELHQQHAELKCEGMDWYLENVDVEMNWEKDRLCHPYVNGPDKCKGELPPQRFTITRADIMPFTE
;
A
#
# COMPACT_ATOMS: atom_id res chain seq x y z
N VAL A 1 -12.46 14.25 1.72
CA VAL A 1 -11.43 13.45 2.42
C VAL A 1 -11.91 12.05 2.74
N ASN A 2 -13.02 11.88 3.47
CA ASN A 2 -13.52 10.55 3.87
C ASN A 2 -13.83 9.61 2.69
N GLN A 3 -14.50 10.10 1.63
CA GLN A 3 -14.83 9.27 0.46
C GLN A 3 -13.60 8.76 -0.30
N VAL A 4 -12.53 9.56 -0.38
CA VAL A 4 -11.30 9.22 -1.10
C VAL A 4 -10.61 8.05 -0.41
N VAL A 5 -10.45 8.11 0.92
CA VAL A 5 -9.86 7.01 1.70
C VAL A 5 -10.73 5.75 1.64
N LEU A 6 -12.06 5.91 1.61
CA LEU A 6 -13.02 4.81 1.42
C LEU A 6 -12.81 4.10 0.08
N ASN A 7 -12.62 4.87 -1.00
CA ASN A 7 -12.37 4.31 -2.33
C ASN A 7 -11.02 3.59 -2.38
N TYR A 8 -9.97 4.15 -1.78
CA TYR A 8 -8.69 3.44 -1.67
C TYR A 8 -8.77 2.17 -0.82
N LYS A 9 -9.56 2.18 0.26
CA LYS A 9 -9.81 0.98 1.06
C LYS A 9 -10.48 -0.12 0.22
N ARG A 10 -11.45 0.22 -0.64
CA ARG A 10 -12.06 -0.76 -1.57
C ARG A 10 -11.02 -1.38 -2.49
N LEU A 11 -10.13 -0.56 -3.07
CA LEU A 11 -9.05 -1.07 -3.92
C LEU A 11 -8.10 -1.98 -3.13
N ALA A 12 -7.73 -1.60 -1.91
CA ALA A 12 -6.86 -2.40 -1.06
C ALA A 12 -7.46 -3.78 -0.75
N GLU A 13 -8.73 -3.83 -0.37
CA GLU A 13 -9.42 -5.09 -0.02
C GLU A 13 -9.66 -6.03 -1.22
N VAL A 14 -9.74 -5.49 -2.44
CA VAL A 14 -9.93 -6.30 -3.66
C VAL A 14 -8.59 -6.77 -4.23
N TRP A 15 -7.62 -5.87 -4.35
CA TRP A 15 -6.38 -6.12 -5.12
C TRP A 15 -5.17 -6.48 -4.24
N LEU A 16 -5.02 -5.86 -3.07
CA LEU A 16 -3.83 -6.10 -2.22
C LEU A 16 -3.95 -7.42 -1.43
N LYS A 17 -5.16 -7.85 -1.08
CA LYS A 17 -5.44 -9.10 -0.33
C LYS A 17 -4.53 -9.24 0.90
N ASN A 18 -3.53 -10.13 0.84
CA ASN A 18 -2.57 -10.38 1.93
C ASN A 18 -1.64 -9.18 2.23
N HIS A 19 -1.61 -8.17 1.35
CA HIS A 19 -0.78 -6.96 1.45
C HIS A 19 -1.55 -5.74 2.02
N THR A 20 -2.79 -5.92 2.47
CA THR A 20 -3.61 -4.82 3.04
C THR A 20 -2.97 -4.15 4.25
N SER A 21 -2.08 -4.85 4.97
CA SER A 21 -1.35 -4.31 6.12
C SER A 21 -0.54 -3.05 5.77
N TYR A 22 0.11 -3.00 4.60
CA TYR A 22 0.88 -1.83 4.15
C TYR A 22 -0.02 -0.60 3.97
N PHE A 23 -1.17 -0.78 3.31
CA PHE A 23 -2.17 0.28 3.17
C PHE A 23 -2.63 0.81 4.52
N TYR A 24 -2.91 -0.10 5.46
CA TYR A 24 -3.41 0.27 6.78
C TYR A 24 -2.38 0.89 7.72
N ARG A 25 -1.08 0.68 7.48
CA ARG A 25 0.01 1.42 8.14
C ARG A 25 0.03 2.88 7.66
N MET A 26 -0.27 3.12 6.38
CA MET A 26 -0.27 4.46 5.77
C MET A 26 -1.59 5.22 5.94
N LYS A 27 -2.71 4.50 6.09
CA LYS A 27 -4.06 5.05 6.30
C LYS A 27 -4.73 4.37 7.49
N PRO A 28 -4.21 4.54 8.72
CA PRO A 28 -4.76 3.88 9.90
C PRO A 28 -6.23 4.23 10.17
N GLU A 29 -6.70 5.41 9.75
CA GLU A 29 -8.10 5.82 9.81
C GLU A 29 -9.03 4.91 9.01
N ALA A 30 -8.54 4.28 7.94
CA ALA A 30 -9.31 3.38 7.08
C ALA A 30 -9.76 2.10 7.80
N LYS A 31 -9.04 1.67 8.85
CA LYS A 31 -9.41 0.46 9.62
C LYS A 31 -10.83 0.56 10.19
N ARG A 32 -11.23 1.75 10.64
CA ARG A 32 -12.54 2.01 11.26
C ARG A 32 -13.66 2.29 10.26
N MET A 33 -13.32 2.48 8.99
CA MET A 33 -14.29 2.82 7.94
C MET A 33 -15.01 1.56 7.48
N LYS A 34 -16.34 1.60 7.44
CA LYS A 34 -17.16 0.47 6.99
C LYS A 34 -17.26 0.48 5.46
N LEU A 35 -16.96 -0.66 4.83
CA LEU A 35 -17.29 -0.91 3.44
C LEU A 35 -18.63 -1.64 3.36
N GLY A 36 -19.32 -1.48 2.24
CA GLY A 36 -20.38 -2.42 1.86
C GLY A 36 -19.78 -3.76 1.41
N SER A 37 -20.63 -4.66 0.92
CA SER A 37 -20.15 -5.91 0.30
C SER A 37 -19.20 -5.63 -0.86
N LEU A 38 -18.20 -6.50 -1.01
CA LEU A 38 -17.23 -6.53 -2.12
C LEU A 38 -17.35 -7.82 -2.93
N ASP A 39 -18.39 -8.64 -2.68
CA ASP A 39 -18.50 -9.99 -3.20
C ASP A 39 -18.46 -10.03 -4.73
N GLU A 40 -19.16 -9.10 -5.39
CA GLU A 40 -19.17 -8.96 -6.85
C GLU A 40 -17.77 -8.66 -7.40
N LEU A 41 -17.00 -7.79 -6.73
CA LEU A 41 -15.66 -7.42 -7.17
C LEU A 41 -14.67 -8.58 -6.95
N HIS A 42 -14.81 -9.32 -5.85
CA HIS A 42 -14.01 -10.51 -5.60
C HIS A 42 -14.34 -11.63 -6.60
N GLN A 43 -15.62 -11.80 -6.94
CA GLN A 43 -16.04 -12.73 -7.98
C GLN A 43 -15.46 -12.35 -9.35
N GLN A 44 -15.59 -11.10 -9.77
CA GLN A 44 -15.03 -10.63 -11.04
C GLN A 44 -13.50 -10.80 -11.10
N HIS A 45 -12.79 -10.48 -10.01
CA HIS A 45 -11.35 -10.71 -9.92
C HIS A 45 -10.99 -12.20 -10.08
N ALA A 46 -11.80 -13.12 -9.53
CA ALA A 46 -11.58 -14.55 -9.68
C ALA A 46 -11.88 -15.03 -11.11
N GLU A 47 -12.96 -14.54 -11.72
CA GLU A 47 -13.38 -14.89 -13.08
C GLU A 47 -12.37 -14.46 -14.15
N LEU A 48 -11.76 -13.28 -13.97
CA LEU A 48 -10.74 -12.74 -14.87
C LEU A 48 -9.37 -13.44 -14.74
N LYS A 49 -9.21 -14.34 -13.77
CA LYS A 49 -7.94 -15.04 -13.49
C LYS A 49 -6.76 -14.07 -13.32
N CYS A 50 -6.98 -12.96 -12.63
CA CYS A 50 -5.94 -11.96 -12.40
C CYS A 50 -4.82 -12.54 -11.53
N GLU A 51 -3.58 -12.16 -11.87
CA GLU A 51 -2.42 -12.42 -11.02
C GLU A 51 -2.53 -11.70 -9.66
N GLY A 52 -1.84 -12.24 -8.66
CA GLY A 52 -1.83 -11.70 -7.30
C GLY A 52 -0.93 -10.48 -7.13
N MET A 53 -1.07 -9.81 -5.99
CA MET A 53 -0.21 -8.66 -5.64
C MET A 53 1.27 -9.04 -5.52
N ASP A 54 1.58 -10.27 -5.06
CA ASP A 54 2.96 -10.78 -5.03
C ASP A 54 3.58 -10.77 -6.44
N TRP A 55 2.86 -11.32 -7.42
CA TRP A 55 3.30 -11.31 -8.81
C TRP A 55 3.46 -9.89 -9.35
N TYR A 56 2.54 -8.97 -9.03
CA TYR A 56 2.63 -7.58 -9.46
C TYR A 56 3.89 -6.89 -8.91
N LEU A 57 4.21 -7.10 -7.64
CA LEU A 57 5.43 -6.58 -7.01
C LEU A 57 6.70 -7.20 -7.62
N GLU A 58 6.67 -8.50 -7.91
CA GLU A 58 7.82 -9.20 -8.47
C GLU A 58 8.08 -8.87 -9.95
N ASN A 59 7.04 -8.53 -10.72
CA ASN A 59 7.12 -8.47 -12.18
C ASN A 59 6.78 -7.10 -12.80
N VAL A 60 6.08 -6.22 -12.08
CA VAL A 60 5.60 -4.94 -12.63
C VAL A 60 6.19 -3.74 -11.87
N ASP A 61 6.04 -3.70 -10.55
CA ASP A 61 6.50 -2.59 -9.71
C ASP A 61 7.59 -3.08 -8.73
N VAL A 62 8.76 -3.37 -9.30
CA VAL A 62 9.89 -3.96 -8.59
C VAL A 62 10.52 -2.99 -7.59
N GLU A 63 10.44 -1.69 -7.88
CA GLU A 63 10.80 -0.62 -6.97
C GLU A 63 9.93 -0.68 -5.71
N MET A 64 8.60 -0.78 -5.86
CA MET A 64 7.72 -0.93 -4.69
C MET A 64 7.98 -2.24 -3.94
N ASN A 65 8.35 -3.32 -4.62
CA ASN A 65 8.71 -4.58 -3.96
C ASN A 65 9.94 -4.45 -3.05
N TRP A 66 10.96 -3.71 -3.50
CA TRP A 66 12.08 -3.33 -2.64
C TRP A 66 11.62 -2.42 -1.49
N GLU A 67 10.80 -1.43 -1.79
CA GLU A 67 10.44 -0.38 -0.84
C GLU A 67 9.45 -0.86 0.25
N LYS A 68 8.66 -1.91 0.02
CA LYS A 68 7.54 -2.33 0.91
C LYS A 68 7.93 -2.58 2.36
N ASP A 69 9.12 -3.12 2.60
CA ASP A 69 9.63 -3.46 3.94
C ASP A 69 10.32 -2.26 4.62
N ARG A 70 10.45 -1.14 3.91
CA ARG A 70 11.12 0.10 4.36
C ARG A 70 10.14 1.26 4.52
N LEU A 71 8.84 1.01 4.32
CA LEU A 71 7.81 2.02 4.42
C LEU A 71 7.74 2.61 5.82
N CYS A 72 7.62 3.93 5.89
CA CYS A 72 7.37 4.72 7.07
C CYS A 72 6.26 5.76 6.82
N HIS A 73 5.76 6.40 7.87
CA HIS A 73 4.74 7.43 7.77
C HIS A 73 5.12 8.67 8.63
N PRO A 74 5.11 9.88 8.07
CA PRO A 74 5.72 11.06 8.71
C PRO A 74 4.87 11.65 9.83
N TYR A 75 3.55 11.45 9.78
CA TYR A 75 2.59 12.10 10.68
C TYR A 75 2.01 11.16 11.75
N VAL A 76 2.52 9.92 11.86
CA VAL A 76 2.09 8.99 12.91
C VAL A 76 3.12 8.95 14.03
N ASN A 77 2.65 8.59 15.22
CA ASN A 77 3.50 8.21 16.32
C ASN A 77 3.55 6.68 16.40
N GLY A 78 4.70 6.13 16.81
CA GLY A 78 4.89 4.68 16.97
C GLY A 78 5.93 4.10 16.00
N PRO A 79 5.92 2.76 15.81
CA PRO A 79 6.97 2.05 15.08
C PRO A 79 7.05 2.43 13.60
N ASP A 80 5.91 2.84 13.00
CA ASP A 80 5.83 3.26 11.60
C ASP A 80 6.32 4.70 11.36
N LYS A 81 6.68 5.45 12.40
CA LYS A 81 7.14 6.84 12.24
C LYS A 81 8.45 6.88 11.44
N CYS A 82 8.53 7.76 10.45
CA CYS A 82 9.78 7.99 9.70
C CYS A 82 10.92 8.44 10.62
N LYS A 83 12.07 7.77 10.51
CA LYS A 83 13.26 7.99 11.34
C LYS A 83 14.35 8.81 10.64
N GLY A 84 14.19 9.14 9.37
CA GLY A 84 15.18 9.83 8.54
C GLY A 84 14.58 10.92 7.67
N GLU A 85 15.44 11.59 6.90
CA GLU A 85 15.02 12.64 5.97
C GLU A 85 14.18 12.06 4.83
N LEU A 86 13.05 12.72 4.54
CA LEU A 86 12.22 12.38 3.39
C LEU A 86 12.75 13.10 2.13
N PRO A 87 12.81 12.41 0.98
CA PRO A 87 13.14 13.04 -0.29
C PRO A 87 12.04 14.02 -0.73
N PRO A 88 12.34 15.02 -1.59
CA PRO A 88 11.30 15.85 -2.18
C PRO A 88 10.20 15.01 -2.85
N GLN A 89 8.94 15.35 -2.60
CA GLN A 89 7.75 14.69 -3.16
C GLN A 89 7.53 13.22 -2.75
N ARG A 90 8.40 12.64 -1.89
CA ARG A 90 8.23 11.30 -1.33
C ARG A 90 7.83 11.42 0.14
N PHE A 91 6.83 10.64 0.54
CA PHE A 91 6.28 10.74 1.90
C PHE A 91 6.42 9.47 2.74
N THR A 92 6.70 8.33 2.12
CA THR A 92 6.61 7.04 2.79
C THR A 92 7.93 6.29 2.93
N ILE A 93 9.04 6.89 2.50
CA ILE A 93 10.36 6.26 2.41
C ILE A 93 11.42 7.33 2.68
N THR A 94 12.43 7.00 3.47
CA THR A 94 13.53 7.92 3.76
C THR A 94 14.59 7.88 2.66
N ARG A 95 15.44 8.90 2.55
CA ARG A 95 16.54 8.93 1.57
C ARG A 95 17.46 7.71 1.65
N ALA A 96 17.65 7.13 2.84
CA ALA A 96 18.50 5.97 3.04
C ALA A 96 17.87 4.66 2.52
N ASP A 97 16.56 4.66 2.29
CA ASP A 97 15.76 3.47 2.00
C ASP A 97 15.30 3.38 0.54
N ILE A 98 15.55 4.42 -0.27
CA ILE A 98 15.22 4.41 -1.71
C ILE A 98 16.01 3.29 -2.39
N MET A 99 15.38 2.60 -3.35
CA MET A 99 16.09 1.66 -4.21
C MET A 99 17.31 2.38 -4.84
N PRO A 100 18.53 1.85 -4.66
CA PRO A 100 19.70 2.44 -5.30
C PRO A 100 19.54 2.31 -6.82
N PHE A 101 19.86 3.38 -7.55
CA PHE A 101 20.04 3.27 -8.98
C PHE A 101 21.22 2.32 -9.22
N THR A 102 20.99 1.24 -9.97
CA THR A 102 22.07 0.40 -10.47
C THR A 102 22.82 1.22 -11.53
N GLU A 103 24.14 1.31 -11.39
CA GLU A 103 25.03 1.89 -12.42
C GLU A 103 25.13 0.99 -13.64
#